data_AF-A0A2H5AYI2-F1
#
_entry.id   AF-A0A2H5AYI2-F1
#
_cell.length_a   1.000
_cell.length_b   1.000
_cell.length_c   1.000
_cell.angle_alpha   90.00
_cell.angle_beta   90.00
_cell.angle_gamma   90.00
#
_symmetry.space_group_name_H-M   'P 1'
#
loop_
_entity.id
_entity.type
_entity.pdbx_description
1 polymer ?
#
loop_
_entity_poly.entity_id
_entity_poly.type
_entity_poly.pdbx_seq_one_letter_code
_entity_poly.pdbx_strand_id
1 'polypeptide(L)'
;MTGEQERPVGCLVGVLRAVALVVVVPVRFGWELALVVLRPVGAVIGWAGRLLGAVLEALVVRPLAWVWRRAVVPVALALGRGLAALGRGIALAARAGVAGVRWLGAHLVVLPLGWLWRAALRPVGRGVSAAMVWAVGYLVVAPLVWVVTHLVVRPLIWFGKAVLLPVGRAVARAGRRLVLAPLAWLGRVSAAALVRVGRVVGRALAAVGRVAWAGLVRVGRGIVWVWRVLLRPVARVLLGVLTWAWRTAGRIWRYLVVRPCRWVRREVWWPVKLEVRRVTGELRRALLG
;
A
#
# COMPACT_ATOMS: atom_id res chain seq x y z
N MET A 1 35.39 -54.48 43.59
CA MET A 1 35.44 -55.95 43.57
C MET A 1 34.02 -56.46 43.82
N THR A 2 33.02 -56.22 42.97
CA THR A 2 32.75 -56.82 41.64
C THR A 2 32.88 -58.35 41.64
N GLY A 3 31.97 -59.02 42.34
CA GLY A 3 31.59 -60.40 42.04
C GLY A 3 30.31 -60.36 41.19
N GLU A 4 30.44 -60.60 39.89
CA GLU A 4 29.32 -60.81 38.98
C GLU A 4 28.62 -62.13 39.32
N GLN A 5 27.34 -62.04 39.70
CA GLN A 5 26.45 -63.19 39.75
C GLN A 5 26.12 -63.62 38.31
N GLU A 6 26.84 -64.63 37.82
CA GLU A 6 26.44 -65.44 36.66
C GLU A 6 25.12 -66.15 36.98
N ARG A 7 24.00 -65.47 36.74
CA ARG A 7 22.68 -66.13 36.74
C ARG A 7 22.62 -67.09 35.54
N PRO A 8 22.00 -68.27 35.69
CA PRO A 8 21.83 -69.23 34.60
C PRO A 8 20.80 -68.72 33.59
N VAL A 9 21.20 -67.79 32.72
CA VAL A 9 20.35 -67.21 31.66
C VAL A 9 20.14 -68.18 30.48
N GLY A 10 20.89 -69.28 30.44
CA GLY A 10 20.91 -70.22 29.30
C GLY A 10 19.57 -70.93 29.05
N CYS A 11 18.88 -71.38 30.10
CA CYS A 11 17.65 -72.15 29.92
C CYS A 11 16.47 -71.28 29.48
N LEU A 12 16.35 -70.05 30.03
CA LEU A 12 15.25 -69.15 29.68
C LEU A 12 15.40 -68.61 28.25
N VAL A 13 16.63 -68.30 27.83
CA VAL A 13 16.93 -67.82 26.47
C VAL A 13 16.68 -68.90 25.42
N GLY A 14 16.95 -70.17 25.73
CA GLY A 14 16.63 -71.30 24.85
C GLY A 14 15.12 -71.44 24.59
N VAL A 15 14.32 -71.40 25.65
CA VAL A 15 12.85 -71.48 25.55
C VAL A 15 12.28 -70.25 24.84
N LEU A 16 12.77 -69.04 25.15
CA LEU A 16 12.35 -67.82 24.46
C LEU A 16 12.69 -67.83 22.97
N ARG A 17 13.86 -68.37 22.57
CA ARG A 17 14.21 -68.54 21.16
C ARG A 17 13.30 -69.54 20.47
N ALA A 18 13.01 -70.68 21.11
CA ALA A 18 12.12 -71.68 20.54
C ALA A 18 10.69 -71.12 20.36
N VAL A 19 10.14 -70.45 21.38
CA VAL A 19 8.82 -69.81 21.31
C VAL A 19 8.80 -68.69 20.28
N ALA A 20 9.82 -67.83 20.24
CA ALA A 20 9.94 -66.79 19.23
C ALA A 20 10.01 -67.39 17.83
N LEU A 21 10.73 -68.50 17.61
CA LEU A 21 10.79 -69.15 16.30
C LEU A 21 9.44 -69.74 15.91
N VAL A 22 8.77 -70.43 16.83
CA VAL A 22 7.45 -71.05 16.60
C VAL A 22 6.36 -70.01 16.34
N VAL A 23 6.45 -68.80 16.90
CA VAL A 23 5.45 -67.75 16.69
C VAL A 23 5.83 -66.82 15.54
N VAL A 24 7.07 -66.33 15.51
CA VAL A 24 7.52 -65.34 14.52
C VAL A 24 7.58 -65.95 13.13
N VAL A 25 8.00 -67.21 12.98
CA VAL A 25 8.10 -67.84 11.66
C VAL A 25 6.72 -67.94 10.98
N PRO A 26 5.66 -68.52 11.58
CA PRO A 26 4.36 -68.56 10.93
C PRO A 26 3.69 -67.18 10.82
N VAL A 27 3.91 -66.26 11.76
CA VAL A 27 3.42 -64.88 11.63
C VAL A 27 4.09 -64.18 10.44
N ARG A 28 5.40 -64.34 10.28
CA ARG A 28 6.16 -63.80 9.14
C ARG A 28 5.69 -64.44 7.84
N PHE A 29 5.52 -65.76 7.82
CA PHE A 29 5.03 -66.49 6.64
C PHE A 29 3.61 -66.05 6.27
N GLY A 30 2.73 -65.90 7.26
CA GLY A 30 1.37 -65.39 7.07
C GLY A 30 1.37 -63.95 6.55
N TRP A 31 2.30 -63.11 7.01
CA TRP A 31 2.45 -61.74 6.50
C TRP A 31 2.95 -61.71 5.05
N GLU A 32 3.94 -62.52 4.69
CA GLU A 32 4.42 -62.65 3.31
C GLU A 32 3.29 -63.18 2.40
N LEU A 33 2.51 -64.17 2.86
CA LEU A 33 1.34 -64.67 2.13
C LEU A 33 0.27 -63.59 1.96
N ALA A 34 0.00 -62.81 3.01
CA ALA A 34 -0.94 -61.71 2.97
C ALA A 34 -0.49 -60.63 1.99
N LEU A 35 0.81 -60.28 1.95
CA LEU A 35 1.36 -59.33 0.98
C LEU A 35 1.31 -59.88 -0.45
N VAL A 36 1.54 -61.17 -0.65
CA VAL A 36 1.41 -61.83 -1.95
C VAL A 36 -0.04 -61.78 -2.44
N VAL A 37 -1.02 -61.98 -1.56
CA VAL A 37 -2.45 -61.90 -1.89
C VAL A 37 -2.93 -60.44 -2.02
N LEU A 38 -2.42 -59.49 -1.23
CA LEU A 38 -2.81 -58.07 -1.32
C LEU A 38 -2.14 -57.33 -2.48
N ARG A 39 -0.96 -57.75 -2.94
CA ARG A 39 -0.27 -57.13 -4.09
C ARG A 39 -1.14 -57.03 -5.35
N PRO A 40 -1.81 -58.10 -5.81
CA PRO A 40 -2.70 -58.00 -6.96
C PRO A 40 -3.89 -57.10 -6.68
N VAL A 41 -4.42 -57.08 -5.45
CA VAL A 41 -5.50 -56.17 -5.05
C VAL A 41 -5.04 -54.71 -5.15
N GLY A 42 -3.83 -54.39 -4.66
CA GLY A 42 -3.23 -53.06 -4.80
C GLY A 42 -3.00 -52.66 -6.26
N ALA A 43 -2.59 -53.60 -7.11
CA ALA A 43 -2.43 -53.38 -8.55
C ALA A 43 -3.77 -53.11 -9.24
N VAL A 44 -4.82 -53.85 -8.89
CA VAL A 44 -6.18 -53.66 -9.42
C VAL A 44 -6.75 -52.31 -8.95
N ILE A 45 -6.58 -51.95 -7.67
CA ILE A 45 -7.01 -50.64 -7.16
C ILE A 45 -6.24 -49.51 -7.85
N GLY A 46 -4.93 -49.66 -8.04
CA GLY A 46 -4.11 -48.68 -8.76
C GLY A 46 -4.52 -48.55 -10.22
N TRP A 47 -4.86 -49.65 -10.89
CA TRP A 47 -5.33 -49.64 -12.26
C TRP A 47 -6.72 -49.02 -12.38
N ALA A 48 -7.64 -49.38 -11.49
CA ALA A 48 -8.97 -48.77 -11.38
C ALA A 48 -8.86 -47.27 -11.10
N GLY A 49 -7.96 -46.85 -10.21
CA GLY A 49 -7.71 -45.44 -9.91
C GLY A 49 -7.18 -44.65 -11.11
N ARG A 50 -6.30 -45.25 -11.92
CA ARG A 50 -5.83 -44.64 -13.18
C ARG A 50 -6.94 -44.51 -14.21
N LEU A 51 -7.79 -45.53 -14.37
CA LEU A 51 -8.95 -45.45 -15.25
C LEU A 51 -9.94 -44.40 -14.78
N LEU A 52 -10.29 -44.40 -13.49
CA LEU A 52 -11.18 -43.40 -12.92
C LEU A 52 -10.60 -42.00 -13.09
N GLY A 53 -9.30 -41.81 -12.85
CA GLY A 53 -8.60 -40.56 -13.07
C GLY A 53 -8.65 -40.11 -14.53
N ALA A 54 -8.36 -41.00 -15.47
CA ALA A 54 -8.40 -40.72 -16.90
C ALA A 54 -9.83 -40.38 -17.38
N VAL A 55 -10.84 -41.10 -16.87
CA VAL A 55 -12.25 -40.81 -17.17
C VAL A 55 -12.64 -39.47 -16.56
N LEU A 56 -12.29 -39.17 -15.32
CA LEU A 56 -12.59 -37.88 -14.69
C LEU A 56 -11.89 -36.72 -15.43
N GLU A 57 -10.64 -36.92 -15.84
CA GLU A 57 -9.89 -35.94 -16.60
C GLU A 57 -10.52 -35.71 -17.97
N ALA A 58 -10.87 -36.78 -18.68
CA ALA A 58 -11.50 -36.68 -19.99
C ALA A 58 -12.92 -36.10 -19.93
N LEU A 59 -13.70 -36.43 -18.90
CA LEU A 59 -15.11 -36.06 -18.79
C LEU A 59 -15.34 -34.73 -18.09
N VAL A 60 -14.43 -34.31 -17.21
CA VAL A 60 -14.58 -33.07 -16.43
C VAL A 60 -13.51 -32.07 -16.83
N VAL A 61 -12.24 -32.45 -16.75
CA VAL A 61 -11.13 -31.51 -16.91
C VAL A 61 -11.02 -31.03 -18.35
N ARG A 62 -11.10 -31.94 -19.34
CA ARG A 62 -11.06 -31.57 -20.76
C ARG A 62 -12.20 -30.64 -21.19
N PRO A 63 -13.49 -30.96 -20.95
CA PRO A 63 -14.56 -30.06 -21.35
C PRO A 63 -14.51 -28.76 -20.57
N LEU A 64 -14.16 -28.78 -19.28
CA LEU A 64 -13.99 -27.55 -18.50
C LEU A 64 -12.85 -26.69 -19.04
N ALA A 65 -11.71 -27.29 -19.38
CA ALA A 65 -10.57 -26.59 -19.98
C ALA A 65 -10.90 -26.09 -21.40
N TRP A 66 -11.76 -26.79 -22.13
CA TRP A 66 -12.26 -26.36 -23.43
C TRP A 66 -13.18 -25.14 -23.27
N VAL A 67 -14.18 -25.20 -22.36
CA VAL A 67 -15.06 -24.07 -22.04
C VAL A 67 -14.27 -22.87 -21.54
N TRP A 68 -13.29 -23.10 -20.67
CA TRP A 68 -12.40 -22.06 -20.17
C TRP A 68 -11.66 -21.37 -21.32
N ARG A 69 -10.98 -22.14 -22.18
CA ARG A 69 -10.18 -21.60 -23.29
C ARG A 69 -11.05 -20.98 -24.39
N ARG A 70 -12.23 -21.53 -24.66
CA ARG A 70 -13.08 -21.13 -25.78
C ARG A 70 -14.08 -20.03 -25.43
N ALA A 71 -14.58 -19.99 -24.19
CA ALA A 71 -15.58 -19.01 -23.76
C ALA A 71 -15.01 -18.00 -22.77
N VAL A 72 -14.37 -18.45 -21.69
CA VAL A 72 -13.98 -17.55 -20.59
C VAL A 72 -12.81 -16.65 -20.98
N VAL A 73 -11.76 -17.22 -21.56
CA VAL A 73 -10.56 -16.47 -21.98
C VAL A 73 -10.89 -15.35 -22.97
N PRO A 74 -11.61 -15.58 -24.09
CA PRO A 74 -11.92 -14.50 -25.03
C PRO A 74 -12.86 -13.45 -24.45
N VAL A 75 -13.84 -13.84 -23.63
CA VAL A 75 -14.74 -12.88 -22.96
C VAL A 75 -13.95 -12.02 -21.97
N ALA A 76 -13.06 -12.62 -21.19
CA ALA A 76 -12.20 -11.89 -20.25
C ALA A 76 -11.24 -10.93 -20.98
N LEU A 77 -10.65 -11.36 -22.11
CA LEU A 77 -9.80 -10.50 -22.95
C LEU A 77 -10.61 -9.37 -23.60
N ALA A 78 -11.83 -9.63 -24.07
CA ALA A 78 -12.70 -8.62 -24.66
C ALA A 78 -13.13 -7.58 -23.61
N LEU A 79 -13.53 -8.03 -22.41
CA LEU A 79 -13.81 -7.16 -21.26
C LEU A 79 -12.59 -6.36 -20.84
N GLY A 80 -11.41 -7.01 -20.76
CA GLY A 80 -10.16 -6.34 -20.43
C GLY A 80 -9.79 -5.24 -21.43
N ARG A 81 -9.94 -5.52 -22.73
CA ARG A 81 -9.72 -4.52 -23.79
C ARG A 81 -10.75 -3.39 -23.73
N GLY A 82 -12.02 -3.70 -23.46
CA GLY A 82 -13.09 -2.71 -23.30
C GLY A 82 -12.84 -1.76 -22.13
N LEU A 83 -12.49 -2.32 -20.96
CA LEU A 83 -12.11 -1.55 -19.78
C LEU A 83 -10.85 -0.71 -20.01
N ALA A 84 -9.85 -1.26 -20.70
CA ALA A 84 -8.63 -0.52 -21.05
C ALA A 84 -8.91 0.61 -22.06
N ALA A 85 -9.83 0.41 -23.01
CA ALA A 85 -10.26 1.45 -23.94
C ALA A 85 -11.03 2.56 -23.21
N LEU A 86 -11.95 2.19 -22.31
CA LEU A 86 -12.65 3.14 -21.43
C LEU A 86 -11.67 3.92 -20.56
N GLY A 87 -10.70 3.25 -19.94
CA GLY A 87 -9.66 3.90 -19.15
C GLY A 87 -8.84 4.91 -19.95
N ARG A 88 -8.47 4.56 -21.19
CA ARG A 88 -7.78 5.48 -22.11
C ARG A 88 -8.66 6.66 -22.52
N GLY A 89 -9.94 6.42 -22.82
CA GLY A 89 -10.91 7.47 -23.15
C GLY A 89 -11.09 8.47 -22.00
N ILE A 90 -11.27 7.96 -20.77
CA ILE A 90 -11.37 8.79 -19.56
C ILE A 90 -10.08 9.58 -19.33
N ALA A 91 -8.92 8.95 -19.49
CA ALA A 91 -7.63 9.62 -19.31
C ALA A 91 -7.43 10.76 -20.34
N LEU A 92 -7.80 10.55 -21.61
CA LEU A 92 -7.74 11.59 -22.64
C LEU A 92 -8.74 12.71 -22.36
N ALA A 93 -9.97 12.38 -21.97
CA ALA A 93 -10.98 13.38 -21.59
C ALA A 93 -10.53 14.22 -20.39
N ALA A 94 -9.92 13.58 -19.37
CA ALA A 94 -9.37 14.26 -18.21
C ALA A 94 -8.21 15.19 -18.60
N ARG A 95 -7.29 14.73 -19.46
CA ARG A 95 -6.18 15.57 -19.98
C ARG A 95 -6.69 16.75 -20.77
N ALA A 96 -7.67 16.54 -21.66
CA ALA A 96 -8.31 17.61 -22.42
C ALA A 96 -9.02 18.60 -21.49
N GLY A 97 -9.70 18.12 -20.46
CA GLY A 97 -10.33 18.96 -19.44
C GLY A 97 -9.32 19.82 -18.67
N VAL A 98 -8.21 19.23 -18.20
CA VAL A 98 -7.14 19.98 -17.51
C VAL A 98 -6.48 20.99 -18.45
N ALA A 99 -6.23 20.61 -19.71
CA ALA A 99 -5.71 21.54 -20.72
C ALA A 99 -6.67 22.69 -20.97
N GLY A 100 -7.97 22.42 -21.10
CA GLY A 100 -9.02 23.43 -21.25
C GLY A 100 -9.10 24.38 -20.07
N VAL A 101 -9.07 23.87 -18.83
CA VAL A 101 -9.07 24.71 -17.61
C VAL A 101 -7.79 25.54 -17.50
N ARG A 102 -6.63 24.98 -17.85
CA ARG A 102 -5.36 25.73 -17.88
C ARG A 102 -5.41 26.83 -18.93
N TRP A 103 -5.92 26.54 -20.12
CA TRP A 103 -6.08 27.52 -21.18
C TRP A 103 -7.04 28.63 -20.75
N LEU A 104 -8.19 28.29 -20.17
CA LEU A 104 -9.14 29.26 -19.62
C LEU A 104 -8.49 30.11 -18.53
N GLY A 105 -7.79 29.50 -17.57
CA GLY A 105 -7.11 30.24 -16.50
C GLY A 105 -6.04 31.19 -17.04
N ALA A 106 -5.25 30.75 -18.03
CA ALA A 106 -4.25 31.60 -18.68
C ALA A 106 -4.89 32.77 -19.43
N HIS A 107 -5.94 32.52 -20.23
CA HIS A 107 -6.59 33.57 -21.01
C HIS A 107 -7.48 34.51 -20.18
N LEU A 108 -8.27 33.98 -19.25
CA LEU A 108 -9.21 34.78 -18.46
C LEU A 108 -8.56 35.48 -17.26
N VAL A 109 -7.46 34.95 -16.72
CA VAL A 109 -6.85 35.52 -15.50
C VAL A 109 -5.50 36.12 -15.79
N VAL A 110 -4.59 35.35 -16.39
CA VAL A 110 -3.20 35.80 -16.55
C VAL A 110 -3.08 36.92 -17.58
N LEU A 111 -3.80 36.82 -18.70
CA LEU A 111 -3.81 37.85 -19.73
C LEU A 111 -4.35 39.21 -19.26
N PRO A 112 -5.55 39.31 -18.64
CA PRO A 112 -6.05 40.59 -18.14
C PRO A 112 -5.25 41.10 -16.95
N LEU A 113 -4.75 40.22 -16.07
CA LEU A 113 -3.89 40.64 -14.96
C LEU A 113 -2.53 41.15 -15.45
N GLY A 114 -1.97 40.51 -16.48
CA GLY A 114 -0.73 40.95 -17.13
C GLY A 114 -0.93 42.24 -17.94
N TRP A 115 -2.11 42.46 -18.50
CA TRP A 115 -2.49 43.74 -19.11
C TRP A 115 -2.63 44.82 -18.04
N LEU A 116 -3.37 44.56 -16.96
CA LEU A 116 -3.53 45.48 -15.83
C LEU A 116 -2.19 45.85 -15.18
N TRP A 117 -1.29 44.88 -15.02
CA TRP A 117 0.06 45.14 -14.51
C TRP A 117 0.84 46.08 -15.43
N ARG A 118 0.83 45.81 -16.75
CA ARG A 118 1.56 46.63 -17.72
C ARG A 118 0.95 48.01 -17.92
N ALA A 119 -0.37 48.11 -17.95
CA ALA A 119 -1.12 49.32 -18.23
C ALA A 119 -1.28 50.22 -16.99
N ALA A 120 -1.48 49.66 -15.80
CA ALA A 120 -1.75 50.44 -14.59
C ALA A 120 -0.56 50.48 -13.62
N LEU A 121 0.01 49.33 -13.25
CA LEU A 121 1.05 49.30 -12.19
C LEU A 121 2.42 49.76 -12.66
N ARG A 122 2.81 49.45 -13.91
CA ARG A 122 4.10 49.87 -14.44
C ARG A 122 4.25 51.40 -14.56
N PRO A 123 3.27 52.18 -15.07
CA PRO A 123 3.38 53.63 -15.10
C PRO A 123 3.28 54.24 -13.70
N VAL A 124 2.41 53.73 -12.81
CA VAL A 124 2.30 54.22 -11.43
C VAL A 124 3.60 53.96 -10.66
N GLY A 125 4.20 52.79 -10.80
CA GLY A 125 5.48 52.46 -10.16
C GLY A 125 6.63 53.35 -10.64
N ARG A 126 6.68 53.68 -11.95
CA ARG A 126 7.67 54.63 -12.48
C ARG A 126 7.40 56.06 -12.01
N GLY A 127 6.14 56.49 -11.96
CA GLY A 127 5.78 57.81 -11.45
C GLY A 127 6.13 57.99 -9.98
N VAL A 128 5.80 57.01 -9.14
CA VAL A 128 6.09 57.05 -7.70
C VAL A 128 7.59 56.96 -7.44
N SER A 129 8.32 56.09 -8.13
CA SER A 129 9.79 56.00 -7.96
C SER A 129 10.50 57.26 -8.45
N ALA A 130 10.10 57.82 -9.60
CA ALA A 130 10.66 59.07 -10.10
C ALA A 130 10.35 60.24 -9.15
N ALA A 131 9.10 60.36 -8.68
CA ALA A 131 8.70 61.39 -7.72
C ALA A 131 9.45 61.24 -6.39
N MET A 132 9.66 60.01 -5.92
CA MET A 132 10.37 59.77 -4.65
C MET A 132 11.87 60.01 -4.79
N VAL A 133 12.50 59.62 -5.90
CA VAL A 133 13.91 59.94 -6.18
C VAL A 133 14.11 61.43 -6.32
N TRP A 134 13.21 62.12 -7.02
CA TRP A 134 13.25 63.58 -7.16
C TRP A 134 13.04 64.28 -5.81
N ALA A 135 12.04 63.86 -5.03
CA ALA A 135 11.77 64.43 -3.71
C ALA A 135 12.93 64.20 -2.74
N VAL A 136 13.51 63.00 -2.70
CA VAL A 136 14.68 62.72 -1.84
C VAL A 136 15.90 63.50 -2.32
N GLY A 137 16.18 63.50 -3.62
CA GLY A 137 17.31 64.22 -4.19
C GLY A 137 17.24 65.72 -3.96
N TYR A 138 16.07 66.32 -4.19
CA TYR A 138 15.91 67.77 -4.12
C TYR A 138 15.62 68.27 -2.70
N LEU A 139 14.79 67.56 -1.93
CA LEU A 139 14.33 68.02 -0.62
C LEU A 139 15.27 67.61 0.51
N VAL A 140 16.03 66.52 0.34
CA VAL A 140 16.92 66.01 1.38
C VAL A 140 18.37 66.15 0.95
N VAL A 141 18.75 65.61 -0.21
CA VAL A 141 20.16 65.56 -0.59
C VAL A 141 20.69 66.95 -0.94
N ALA A 142 19.97 67.76 -1.71
CA ALA A 142 20.44 69.11 -2.07
C ALA A 142 20.65 70.04 -0.85
N PRO A 143 19.69 70.21 0.08
CA PRO A 143 19.92 71.03 1.26
C PRO A 143 20.91 70.39 2.23
N LEU A 144 20.91 69.06 2.38
CA LEU A 144 21.87 68.38 3.25
C LEU A 144 23.29 68.50 2.72
N VAL A 145 23.52 68.37 1.41
CA VAL A 145 24.82 68.60 0.79
C VAL A 145 25.22 70.06 0.93
N TRP A 146 24.30 71.01 0.71
CA TRP A 146 24.59 72.43 0.88
C TRP A 146 25.01 72.76 2.32
N VAL A 147 24.22 72.31 3.31
CA VAL A 147 24.48 72.50 4.74
C VAL A 147 25.77 71.79 5.16
N VAL A 148 25.96 70.51 4.78
CA VAL A 148 27.18 69.77 5.13
C VAL A 148 28.40 70.43 4.51
N THR A 149 28.33 70.90 3.26
CA THR A 149 29.49 71.50 2.60
C THR A 149 29.85 72.87 3.20
N HIS A 150 28.85 73.71 3.47
CA HIS A 150 29.08 75.07 3.97
C HIS A 150 29.28 75.16 5.49
N LEU A 151 28.49 74.45 6.28
CA LEU A 151 28.58 74.48 7.74
C LEU A 151 29.59 73.48 8.30
N VAL A 152 29.82 72.36 7.63
CA VAL A 152 30.62 71.27 8.22
C VAL A 152 31.94 71.10 7.48
N VAL A 153 31.97 70.84 6.18
CA VAL A 153 33.22 70.51 5.47
C VAL A 153 34.19 71.68 5.49
N ARG A 154 33.72 72.90 5.23
CA ARG A 154 34.57 74.10 5.25
C ARG A 154 35.17 74.38 6.64
N PRO A 155 34.39 74.38 7.75
CA PRO A 155 34.96 74.57 9.09
C PRO A 155 35.69 73.34 9.63
N LEU A 156 35.29 72.12 9.26
CA LEU A 156 35.84 70.87 9.79
C LEU A 156 37.15 70.44 9.10
N ILE A 157 37.41 70.86 7.86
CA ILE A 157 38.76 70.76 7.28
C ILE A 157 39.73 71.67 8.06
N TRP A 158 39.23 72.83 8.51
CA TRP A 158 39.99 73.79 9.31
C TRP A 158 40.20 73.29 10.75
N PHE A 159 39.17 72.72 11.37
CA PHE A 159 39.17 72.28 12.78
C PHE A 159 39.64 70.82 12.98
N GLY A 160 39.47 69.95 11.98
CA GLY A 160 39.85 68.53 12.00
C GLY A 160 41.37 68.30 11.99
N LYS A 161 42.14 69.24 11.44
CA LYS A 161 43.60 69.25 11.60
C LYS A 161 44.04 69.65 13.02
N ALA A 162 43.20 70.39 13.75
CA ALA A 162 43.61 71.02 15.00
C ALA A 162 43.13 70.30 16.26
N VAL A 163 41.96 69.65 16.27
CA VAL A 163 41.33 69.27 17.56
C VAL A 163 40.62 67.89 17.59
N LEU A 164 40.16 67.32 16.46
CA LEU A 164 39.08 66.31 16.50
C LEU A 164 39.43 64.81 16.47
N LEU A 165 40.70 64.41 16.38
CA LEU A 165 41.07 62.98 16.50
C LEU A 165 40.72 62.35 17.87
N PRO A 166 40.90 63.01 19.03
CA PRO A 166 40.63 62.38 20.32
C PRO A 166 39.14 62.34 20.70
N VAL A 167 38.33 63.30 20.25
CA VAL A 167 36.91 63.43 20.69
C VAL A 167 35.96 62.51 19.91
N GLY A 168 36.34 62.05 18.72
CA GLY A 168 35.50 61.23 17.82
C GLY A 168 35.05 59.88 18.39
N ARG A 169 35.76 59.33 19.40
CA ARG A 169 35.38 58.06 20.04
C ARG A 169 34.24 58.19 21.06
N ALA A 170 33.99 59.38 21.59
CA ALA A 170 32.92 59.61 22.57
C ALA A 170 31.54 59.80 21.90
N VAL A 171 31.51 60.46 20.73
CA VAL A 171 30.26 60.82 20.02
C VAL A 171 29.63 59.61 19.29
N ALA A 172 30.44 58.61 18.91
CA ALA A 172 29.98 57.39 18.22
C ALA A 172 29.00 56.52 19.06
N ARG A 173 28.96 56.69 20.39
CA ARG A 173 27.98 55.99 21.25
C ARG A 173 26.63 56.70 21.33
N ALA A 174 26.59 58.03 21.16
CA ALA A 174 25.35 58.81 21.21
C ALA A 174 24.52 58.70 19.91
N GLY A 175 25.17 58.63 18.75
CA GLY A 175 24.50 58.54 17.44
C GLY A 175 23.67 57.25 17.22
N ARG A 176 23.95 56.19 17.99
CA ARG A 176 23.33 54.86 17.79
C ARG A 176 21.85 54.81 18.22
N ARG A 177 21.41 55.68 19.14
CA ARG A 177 20.00 55.69 19.63
C ARG A 177 19.07 56.58 18.80
N LEU A 178 19.58 57.65 18.17
CA LEU A 178 18.78 58.58 17.38
C LEU A 178 18.49 58.08 15.95
N VAL A 179 19.35 57.24 15.38
CA VAL A 179 19.22 56.78 13.98
C VAL A 179 18.39 55.50 13.84
N LEU A 180 18.36 54.63 14.87
CA LEU A 180 17.64 53.34 14.80
C LEU A 180 16.13 53.46 15.04
N ALA A 181 15.67 54.48 15.77
CA ALA A 181 14.26 54.72 16.04
C ALA A 181 13.44 55.09 14.77
N PRO A 182 13.89 55.99 13.87
CA PRO A 182 13.15 56.28 12.64
C PRO A 182 13.17 55.12 11.64
N LEU A 183 14.25 54.31 11.60
CA LEU A 183 14.30 53.11 10.76
C LEU A 183 13.27 52.04 11.18
N ALA A 184 13.03 51.89 12.48
CA ALA A 184 12.04 50.96 13.02
C ALA A 184 10.59 51.40 12.74
N TRP A 185 10.34 52.69 12.51
CA TRP A 185 9.02 53.19 12.09
C TRP A 185 8.76 52.91 10.61
N LEU A 186 9.76 53.12 9.74
CA LEU A 186 9.72 52.75 8.31
C LEU A 186 9.53 51.24 8.08
N GLY A 187 10.11 50.39 8.94
CA GLY A 187 9.89 48.95 8.93
C GLY A 187 8.46 48.53 9.29
N ARG A 188 7.76 49.29 10.15
CA ARG A 188 6.38 48.98 10.55
C ARG A 188 5.34 49.33 9.48
N VAL A 189 5.58 50.41 8.72
CA VAL A 189 4.68 50.81 7.63
C VAL A 189 4.77 49.85 6.44
N SER A 190 5.98 49.38 6.11
CA SER A 190 6.19 48.39 5.05
C SER A 190 5.64 47.00 5.41
N ALA A 191 5.74 46.58 6.66
CA ALA A 191 5.10 45.35 7.15
C ALA A 191 3.57 45.38 7.03
N ALA A 192 2.93 46.52 7.35
CA ALA A 192 1.48 46.68 7.23
C ALA A 192 0.99 46.61 5.77
N ALA A 193 1.80 47.07 4.81
CA ALA A 193 1.51 46.96 3.38
C ALA A 193 1.62 45.49 2.91
N LEU A 194 2.66 44.77 3.33
CA LEU A 194 2.83 43.33 3.02
C LEU A 194 1.68 42.48 3.56
N VAL A 195 1.19 42.77 4.77
CA VAL A 195 0.08 42.03 5.38
C VAL A 195 -1.24 42.22 4.61
N ARG A 196 -1.47 43.40 4.00
CA ARG A 196 -2.66 43.63 3.17
C ARG A 196 -2.57 42.86 1.84
N VAL A 197 -1.40 42.85 1.21
CA VAL A 197 -1.16 42.07 -0.01
C VAL A 197 -1.29 40.57 0.27
N GLY A 198 -0.72 40.09 1.38
CA GLY A 198 -0.84 38.69 1.81
C GLY A 198 -2.28 38.25 2.04
N ARG A 199 -3.15 39.13 2.56
CA ARG A 199 -4.58 38.83 2.73
C ARG A 199 -5.34 38.69 1.41
N VAL A 200 -5.01 39.48 0.39
CA VAL A 200 -5.64 39.37 -0.93
C VAL A 200 -5.18 38.08 -1.62
N VAL A 201 -3.88 37.76 -1.55
CA VAL A 201 -3.32 36.51 -2.09
C VAL A 201 -3.91 35.29 -1.36
N GLY A 202 -4.03 35.34 -0.04
CA GLY A 202 -4.64 34.27 0.75
C GLY A 202 -6.10 34.02 0.39
N ARG A 203 -6.91 35.08 0.16
CA ARG A 203 -8.30 34.92 -0.29
C ARG A 203 -8.41 34.35 -1.69
N ALA A 204 -7.52 34.74 -2.60
CA ALA A 204 -7.47 34.19 -3.96
C ALA A 204 -7.09 32.69 -3.95
N LEU A 205 -6.08 32.31 -3.17
CA LEU A 205 -5.70 30.90 -2.99
C LEU A 205 -6.80 30.07 -2.34
N ALA A 206 -7.51 30.63 -1.34
CA ALA A 206 -8.65 29.95 -0.71
C ALA A 206 -9.81 29.76 -1.69
N ALA A 207 -10.07 30.72 -2.58
CA ALA A 207 -11.09 30.59 -3.62
C ALA A 207 -10.73 29.49 -4.64
N VAL A 208 -9.48 29.45 -5.09
CA VAL A 208 -8.98 28.38 -5.99
C VAL A 208 -9.05 27.02 -5.30
N GLY A 209 -8.65 26.94 -4.03
CA GLY A 209 -8.74 25.72 -3.22
C GLY A 209 -10.17 25.19 -3.09
N ARG A 210 -11.16 26.09 -2.88
CA ARG A 210 -12.58 25.70 -2.81
C ARG A 210 -13.11 25.13 -4.12
N VAL A 211 -12.75 25.72 -5.26
CA VAL A 211 -13.18 25.23 -6.58
C VAL A 211 -12.52 23.88 -6.90
N ALA A 212 -11.24 23.74 -6.59
CA ALA A 212 -10.51 22.47 -6.73
C ALA A 212 -11.12 21.37 -5.85
N TRP A 213 -11.43 21.68 -4.59
CA TRP A 213 -12.07 20.75 -3.65
C TRP A 213 -13.47 20.32 -4.14
N ALA A 214 -14.29 21.26 -4.60
CA ALA A 214 -15.61 20.95 -5.16
C ALA A 214 -15.52 20.04 -6.41
N GLY A 215 -14.49 20.24 -7.24
CA GLY A 215 -14.18 19.35 -8.36
C GLY A 215 -13.83 17.93 -7.89
N LEU A 216 -12.95 17.82 -6.90
CA LEU A 216 -12.51 16.53 -6.35
C LEU A 216 -13.69 15.75 -5.74
N VAL A 217 -14.57 16.43 -5.00
CA VAL A 217 -15.76 15.81 -4.39
C VAL A 217 -16.74 15.30 -5.45
N ARG A 218 -16.91 16.00 -6.58
CA ARG A 218 -17.76 15.53 -7.68
C ARG A 218 -17.19 14.29 -8.35
N VAL A 219 -15.88 14.26 -8.59
CA VAL A 219 -15.19 13.08 -9.14
C VAL A 219 -15.29 11.90 -8.17
N GLY A 220 -15.07 12.13 -6.87
CA GLY A 220 -15.22 11.11 -5.83
C GLY A 220 -16.63 10.54 -5.77
N ARG A 221 -17.67 11.37 -5.88
CA ARG A 221 -19.06 10.89 -5.96
C ARG A 221 -19.33 10.08 -7.22
N GLY A 222 -18.77 10.48 -8.37
CA GLY A 222 -18.87 9.71 -9.61
C GLY A 222 -18.26 8.32 -9.47
N ILE A 223 -17.07 8.22 -8.88
CA ILE A 223 -16.40 6.95 -8.60
C ILE A 223 -17.22 6.07 -7.65
N VAL A 224 -17.77 6.65 -6.57
CA VAL A 224 -18.62 5.91 -5.62
C VAL A 224 -19.92 5.45 -6.28
N TRP A 225 -20.50 6.25 -7.17
CA TRP A 225 -21.69 5.86 -7.92
C TRP A 225 -21.40 4.70 -8.87
N VAL A 226 -20.31 4.76 -9.65
CA VAL A 226 -19.87 3.66 -10.52
C VAL A 226 -19.61 2.39 -9.71
N TRP A 227 -18.95 2.52 -8.55
CA TRP A 227 -18.74 1.38 -7.66
C TRP A 227 -20.06 0.75 -7.17
N ARG A 228 -21.02 1.58 -6.73
CA ARG A 228 -22.30 1.10 -6.20
C ARG A 228 -23.21 0.51 -7.28
N VAL A 229 -23.26 1.13 -8.45
CA VAL A 229 -24.20 0.76 -9.53
C VAL A 229 -23.64 -0.32 -10.41
N LEU A 230 -22.34 -0.32 -10.73
CA LEU A 230 -21.75 -1.29 -11.65
C LEU A 230 -21.02 -2.42 -10.92
N LEU A 231 -20.07 -2.09 -10.04
CA LEU A 231 -19.19 -3.11 -9.46
C LEU A 231 -19.86 -3.92 -8.36
N ARG A 232 -20.63 -3.29 -7.49
CA ARG A 232 -21.28 -3.97 -6.37
C ARG A 232 -22.28 -5.06 -6.78
N PRO A 233 -23.15 -4.89 -7.79
CA PRO A 233 -24.02 -5.99 -8.23
C PRO A 233 -23.22 -7.12 -8.90
N VAL A 234 -22.25 -6.80 -9.75
CA VAL A 234 -21.40 -7.81 -10.39
C VAL A 234 -20.61 -8.61 -9.35
N ALA A 235 -20.03 -7.93 -8.36
CA ALA A 235 -19.33 -8.58 -7.26
C ALA A 235 -20.26 -9.48 -6.42
N ARG A 236 -21.51 -9.06 -6.17
CA ARG A 236 -22.50 -9.89 -5.47
C ARG A 236 -22.88 -11.13 -6.25
N VAL A 237 -23.07 -11.02 -7.56
CA VAL A 237 -23.37 -12.18 -8.42
C VAL A 237 -22.17 -13.13 -8.45
N LEU A 238 -20.95 -12.62 -8.63
CA LEU A 238 -19.73 -13.44 -8.61
C LEU A 238 -19.54 -14.15 -7.27
N LEU A 239 -19.70 -13.44 -6.15
CA LEU A 239 -19.64 -14.03 -4.81
C LEU A 239 -20.77 -15.05 -4.59
N GLY A 240 -21.97 -14.80 -5.13
CA GLY A 240 -23.08 -15.74 -5.10
C GLY A 240 -22.75 -17.05 -5.83
N VAL A 241 -22.22 -16.96 -7.05
CA VAL A 241 -21.80 -18.13 -7.83
C VAL A 241 -20.66 -18.87 -7.14
N LEU A 242 -19.67 -18.14 -6.60
CA LEU A 242 -18.53 -18.74 -5.90
C LEU A 242 -18.97 -19.48 -4.63
N THR A 243 -19.82 -18.86 -3.81
CA THR A 243 -20.34 -19.46 -2.58
C THR A 243 -21.24 -20.66 -2.88
N TRP A 244 -22.03 -20.60 -3.95
CA TRP A 244 -22.81 -21.73 -4.42
C TRP A 244 -21.90 -22.88 -4.86
N ALA A 245 -20.93 -22.62 -5.74
CA ALA A 245 -19.96 -23.62 -6.19
C ALA A 245 -19.22 -24.28 -5.02
N TRP A 246 -18.80 -23.48 -4.03
CA TRP A 246 -18.14 -23.98 -2.82
C TRP A 246 -19.05 -24.89 -1.98
N ARG A 247 -20.32 -24.51 -1.82
CA ARG A 247 -21.30 -25.35 -1.11
C ARG A 247 -21.54 -26.67 -1.83
N THR A 248 -21.62 -26.65 -3.15
CA THR A 248 -21.83 -27.86 -3.96
C THR A 248 -20.61 -28.76 -3.88
N ALA A 249 -19.40 -28.21 -4.04
CA ALA A 249 -18.14 -28.93 -3.86
C ALA A 249 -18.03 -29.55 -2.47
N GLY A 250 -18.39 -28.82 -1.41
CA GLY A 250 -18.40 -29.33 -0.03
C GLY A 250 -19.46 -30.41 0.24
N ARG A 251 -20.57 -30.45 -0.51
CA ARG A 251 -21.51 -31.58 -0.46
C ARG A 251 -20.92 -32.80 -1.16
N ILE A 252 -20.40 -32.62 -2.37
CA ILE A 252 -19.77 -33.69 -3.16
C ILE A 252 -18.63 -34.32 -2.36
N TRP A 253 -17.74 -33.52 -1.78
CA TRP A 253 -16.64 -33.99 -0.92
C TRP A 253 -17.12 -34.81 0.29
N ARG A 254 -18.20 -34.37 0.94
CA ARG A 254 -18.78 -35.12 2.07
C ARG A 254 -19.32 -36.48 1.65
N TYR A 255 -19.89 -36.58 0.45
CA TYR A 255 -20.38 -37.85 -0.09
C TYR A 255 -19.25 -38.76 -0.56
N LEU A 256 -18.27 -38.21 -1.29
CA LEU A 256 -17.19 -38.99 -1.92
C LEU A 256 -16.09 -39.41 -0.96
N VAL A 257 -15.77 -38.60 0.05
CA VAL A 257 -14.62 -38.84 0.92
C VAL A 257 -15.06 -39.11 2.33
N VAL A 258 -15.86 -38.22 2.91
CA VAL A 258 -16.17 -38.28 4.35
C VAL A 258 -17.04 -39.47 4.70
N ARG A 259 -18.09 -39.76 3.92
CA ARG A 259 -18.96 -40.93 4.13
C ARG A 259 -18.21 -42.26 4.03
N PRO A 260 -17.46 -42.55 2.95
CA PRO A 260 -16.73 -43.81 2.86
C PRO A 260 -15.64 -43.93 3.93
N CYS A 261 -14.91 -42.86 4.26
CA CYS A 261 -13.95 -42.92 5.37
C CYS A 261 -14.62 -43.19 6.73
N ARG A 262 -15.80 -42.61 6.99
CA ARG A 262 -16.56 -42.90 8.21
C ARG A 262 -17.04 -44.35 8.26
N TRP A 263 -17.51 -44.87 7.13
CA TRP A 263 -17.96 -46.25 7.00
C TRP A 263 -16.80 -47.22 7.22
N VAL A 264 -15.67 -47.05 6.52
CA VAL A 264 -14.46 -47.89 6.70
C VAL A 264 -14.01 -47.89 8.16
N ARG A 265 -14.03 -46.72 8.81
CA ARG A 265 -13.67 -46.61 10.23
C ARG A 265 -14.65 -47.36 11.15
N ARG A 266 -15.94 -47.42 10.84
CA ARG A 266 -16.94 -48.09 11.68
C ARG A 266 -16.99 -49.59 11.40
N GLU A 267 -17.11 -49.98 10.15
CA GLU A 267 -17.38 -51.36 9.76
C GLU A 267 -16.11 -52.21 9.66
N VAL A 268 -14.96 -51.61 9.36
CA VAL A 268 -13.71 -52.39 9.19
C VAL A 268 -12.79 -52.20 10.39
N TRP A 269 -12.53 -50.96 10.80
CA TRP A 269 -11.47 -50.69 11.78
C TRP A 269 -11.83 -51.09 13.22
N TRP A 270 -13.08 -50.86 13.65
CA TRP A 270 -13.52 -51.19 15.00
C TRP A 270 -13.58 -52.69 15.31
N PRO A 271 -14.20 -53.55 14.47
CA PRO A 271 -14.22 -54.98 14.73
C PRO A 271 -12.81 -55.59 14.73
N VAL A 272 -11.95 -55.20 13.79
CA VAL A 272 -10.54 -55.63 13.79
C VAL A 272 -9.84 -55.27 15.10
N LYS A 273 -10.08 -54.06 15.61
CA LYS A 273 -9.49 -53.61 16.89
C LYS A 273 -10.01 -54.41 18.09
N LEU A 274 -11.29 -54.80 18.08
CA LEU A 274 -11.88 -55.63 19.12
C LEU A 274 -11.30 -57.05 19.12
N GLU A 275 -11.17 -57.65 17.93
CA GLU A 275 -10.60 -58.99 17.79
C GLU A 275 -9.13 -59.04 18.21
N VAL A 276 -8.34 -58.04 17.81
CA VAL A 276 -6.94 -57.90 18.25
C VAL A 276 -6.87 -57.81 19.78
N ARG A 277 -7.72 -57.00 20.42
CA ARG A 277 -7.75 -56.89 21.88
C ARG A 277 -8.15 -58.20 22.57
N ARG A 278 -9.09 -58.94 22.00
CA ARG A 278 -9.53 -60.24 22.51
C ARG A 278 -8.40 -61.26 22.47
N VAL A 279 -7.76 -61.41 21.31
CA VAL A 279 -6.61 -62.31 21.11
C VAL A 279 -5.45 -61.96 22.05
N THR A 280 -5.18 -60.66 22.21
CA THR A 280 -4.09 -60.22 23.10
C THR A 280 -4.42 -60.51 24.58
N GLY A 281 -5.69 -60.39 24.97
CA GLY A 281 -6.15 -60.72 26.33
C GLY A 281 -6.17 -62.22 26.63
N GLU A 282 -6.44 -63.07 25.64
CA GLU A 282 -6.36 -64.53 25.78
C GLU A 282 -4.90 -64.99 25.88
N LEU A 283 -4.00 -64.49 25.02
CA LEU A 283 -2.56 -64.76 25.11
C LEU A 283 -1.98 -64.35 26.46
N ARG A 284 -2.37 -63.17 26.97
CA ARG A 284 -1.90 -62.69 28.27
C ARG A 284 -2.36 -63.59 29.43
N ARG A 285 -3.57 -64.13 29.36
CA ARG A 285 -4.09 -65.08 30.37
C ARG A 285 -3.37 -66.43 30.30
N ALA A 286 -3.11 -66.93 29.10
CA ALA A 286 -2.40 -68.20 28.89
C ALA A 286 -0.92 -68.15 29.29
N LEU A 287 -0.30 -66.97 29.32
CA LEU A 287 1.11 -66.79 29.69
C LEU A 287 1.33 -66.47 31.19
N LEU A 288 0.31 -66.00 31.90
CA LEU A 288 0.41 -65.55 33.31
C LEU A 288 -0.38 -66.42 34.30
N GLY A 289 -1.21 -67.34 33.83
CA GLY A 289 -1.82 -68.41 34.62
C GLY A 289 -1.06 -69.71 34.41
#